data_AF-A0A521WAJ7-F1
#
_entry.id   AF-A0A521WAJ7-F1
#
_cell.length_a   1.000
_cell.length_b   1.000
_cell.length_c   1.000
_cell.angle_alpha   90.00
_cell.angle_beta   90.00
_cell.angle_gamma   90.00
#
_symmetry.space_group_name_H-M   'P 1'
#
loop_
_entity.id
_entity.type
_entity.pdbx_description
1 polymer ?
#
loop_
_entity_poly.entity_id
_entity_poly.type
_entity_poly.pdbx_seq_one_letter_code
_entity_poly.pdbx_strand_id
1 'polypeptide(L)'
;MTTARECGHCHSTTAWSPLAFRHGSAEYPGDHRGALDCVACHTSNSDQATWRAPAWRPDCAGCHASRFKPDPHTKYTNPQKVLYSVAELKDCSGACHVYRDSSLTTIVTRRSGPEHRVTDEDFD
;
A
#
# COMPACT_ATOMS: atom_id res chain seq x y z
N MET A 1 6.04 17.27 -16.05
CA MET A 1 4.68 16.72 -16.01
C MET A 1 3.88 17.33 -17.15
N THR A 2 3.83 16.69 -18.31
CA THR A 2 2.87 16.99 -19.38
C THR A 2 1.66 16.14 -19.09
N THR A 3 0.68 16.74 -18.42
CA THR A 3 -0.61 16.09 -18.27
C THR A 3 -1.32 16.16 -19.62
N ALA A 4 -1.73 15.02 -20.19
CA ALA A 4 -2.69 15.02 -21.29
C ALA A 4 -4.09 15.52 -20.84
N ARG A 5 -4.24 15.75 -19.53
CA ARG A 5 -5.44 16.22 -18.87
C ARG A 5 -5.53 17.75 -18.92
N GLU A 6 -6.71 18.27 -19.24
CA GLU A 6 -6.98 19.71 -19.23
C GLU A 6 -6.72 20.32 -17.85
N CYS A 7 -6.12 21.52 -17.81
CA CYS A 7 -5.72 22.20 -16.57
C CYS A 7 -6.89 22.37 -15.58
N GLY A 8 -8.10 22.54 -16.11
CA GLY A 8 -9.35 22.70 -15.35
C GLY A 8 -9.77 21.48 -14.53
N HIS A 9 -9.18 20.30 -14.78
CA HIS A 9 -9.44 19.12 -13.96
C HIS A 9 -8.82 19.19 -12.56
N CYS A 10 -7.75 19.96 -12.40
CA CYS A 10 -7.05 20.10 -11.13
C CYS A 10 -7.18 21.52 -10.55
N HIS A 11 -7.24 22.53 -11.41
CA HIS A 11 -7.31 23.93 -11.03
C HIS A 11 -8.68 24.53 -11.36
N SER A 12 -9.17 25.42 -10.49
CA SER A 12 -10.23 26.34 -10.86
C SER A 12 -9.65 27.54 -11.61
N THR A 13 -10.38 28.08 -12.59
CA THR A 13 -10.00 29.33 -13.26
C THR A 13 -10.10 30.54 -12.34
N THR A 14 -10.93 30.46 -11.29
CA THR A 14 -11.13 31.53 -10.30
C THR A 14 -10.08 31.49 -9.19
N ALA A 15 -9.45 30.33 -8.96
CA ALA A 15 -8.40 30.15 -7.96
C ALA A 15 -7.51 28.97 -8.38
N TRP A 16 -6.25 29.27 -8.74
CA TRP A 16 -5.26 28.24 -9.09
C TRP A 16 -4.80 27.42 -7.88
N SER A 17 -5.07 27.90 -6.66
CA SER A 17 -4.87 27.22 -5.38
C SER A 17 -6.06 27.50 -4.46
N PRO A 18 -6.58 26.50 -3.70
CA PRO A 18 -6.09 25.13 -3.58
C PRO A 18 -6.49 24.23 -4.76
N LEU A 19 -5.78 23.11 -4.92
CA LEU A 19 -6.10 22.08 -5.90
C LEU A 19 -7.48 21.46 -5.58
N ALA A 20 -8.39 21.44 -6.55
CA ALA A 20 -9.72 20.83 -6.38
C ALA A 20 -9.74 19.32 -6.73
N PHE A 21 -8.61 18.80 -7.19
CA PHE A 21 -8.47 17.40 -7.60
C PHE A 21 -8.75 16.41 -6.45
N ARG A 22 -9.36 15.28 -6.80
CA ARG A 22 -9.59 14.13 -5.93
C ARG A 22 -9.23 12.87 -6.70
N HIS A 23 -8.45 11.99 -6.09
CA HIS A 23 -8.17 10.68 -6.66
C HIS A 23 -9.47 9.87 -6.75
N GLY A 24 -9.73 9.27 -7.91
CA GLY A 24 -10.91 8.43 -8.15
C GLY A 24 -10.59 7.12 -8.89
N SER A 25 -9.31 6.82 -9.11
CA SER A 25 -8.89 5.55 -9.71
C SER A 25 -9.09 4.42 -8.71
N ALA A 26 -9.53 3.25 -9.19
CA ALA A 26 -9.53 2.02 -8.38
C ALA A 26 -8.11 1.60 -7.96
N GLU A 27 -7.09 2.09 -8.66
CA GLU A 27 -5.68 1.88 -8.32
C GLU A 27 -5.18 2.83 -7.23
N TYR A 28 -6.01 3.75 -6.73
CA TYR A 28 -5.59 4.65 -5.66
C TYR A 28 -5.60 3.93 -4.31
N PRO A 29 -4.43 3.74 -3.65
CA PRO A 29 -4.34 2.96 -2.41
C PRO A 29 -4.90 3.69 -1.18
N GLY A 30 -5.30 4.96 -1.32
CA GLY A 30 -5.82 5.79 -0.25
C GLY A 30 -4.90 6.96 0.10
N ASP A 31 -5.44 7.90 0.88
CA ASP A 31 -4.71 9.07 1.35
C ASP A 31 -3.71 8.65 2.43
N HIS A 32 -2.42 8.97 2.20
CA HIS A 32 -1.42 8.88 3.25
C HIS A 32 -1.74 9.91 4.34
N ARG A 33 -1.22 9.68 5.54
CA ARG A 33 -1.37 10.63 6.63
C ARG A 33 -0.69 11.96 6.30
N GLY A 34 0.51 11.90 5.73
CA GLY A 34 1.22 13.06 5.23
C GLY A 34 0.54 13.70 4.01
N ALA A 35 0.61 15.02 3.92
CA ALA A 35 0.26 15.75 2.71
C ALA A 35 1.39 15.55 1.67
N LEU A 36 1.20 14.59 0.76
CA LEU A 36 2.15 14.29 -0.29
C LEU A 36 1.93 15.18 -1.53
N ASP A 37 3.03 15.63 -2.14
CA ASP A 37 2.99 16.26 -3.44
C ASP A 37 2.61 15.24 -4.53
N CYS A 38 1.97 15.69 -5.61
CA CYS A 38 1.57 14.83 -6.73
C CYS A 38 2.75 13.99 -7.29
N VAL A 39 3.94 14.59 -7.29
CA VAL A 39 5.17 13.98 -7.81
C VAL A 39 5.72 12.85 -6.92
N ALA A 40 5.22 12.70 -5.68
CA ALA A 40 5.59 11.58 -4.82
C ALA A 40 5.16 10.23 -5.43
N CYS A 41 4.00 10.22 -6.10
CA CYS A 41 3.48 9.04 -6.82
C CYS A 41 3.66 9.16 -8.34
N HIS A 42 3.46 10.36 -8.90
CA HIS A 42 3.54 10.59 -10.35
C HIS A 42 4.93 11.06 -10.74
N THR A 43 5.94 10.19 -10.60
CA THR A 43 7.35 10.54 -10.84
C THR A 43 7.72 10.58 -12.32
N SER A 44 6.84 10.14 -13.21
CA SER A 44 7.04 10.16 -14.66
C SER A 44 6.21 11.26 -15.33
N ASN A 45 6.40 11.46 -16.62
CA ASN A 45 5.69 12.48 -17.38
C ASN A 45 4.28 12.01 -17.82
N SER A 46 3.56 11.36 -16.90
CA SER A 46 2.26 10.71 -17.11
C SER A 46 1.39 10.89 -15.86
N ASP A 47 0.06 10.79 -16.03
CA ASP A 47 -0.92 10.75 -14.94
C ASP A 47 -0.98 9.39 -14.22
N GLN A 48 -0.22 8.39 -14.68
CA GLN A 48 -0.11 7.11 -14.01
C GLN A 48 0.80 7.21 -12.79
N ALA A 49 0.38 6.60 -11.69
CA ALA A 49 1.26 6.45 -10.53
C ALA A 49 2.43 5.53 -10.90
N THR A 50 3.62 5.87 -10.41
CA THR A 50 4.83 5.08 -10.61
C THR A 50 4.96 4.08 -9.48
N TRP A 51 4.75 2.82 -9.82
CA TRP A 51 4.83 1.71 -8.87
C TRP A 51 6.19 1.05 -8.97
N ARG A 52 6.93 1.01 -7.85
CA ARG A 52 8.26 0.41 -7.78
C ARG A 52 8.22 -1.10 -7.98
N ALA A 53 7.13 -1.72 -7.54
CA ALA A 53 6.86 -3.14 -7.70
C ALA A 53 5.49 -3.35 -8.38
N PRO A 54 5.43 -3.23 -9.72
CA PRO A 54 4.17 -3.21 -10.47
C PRO A 54 3.36 -4.52 -10.38
N ALA A 55 3.98 -5.61 -9.94
CA ALA A 55 3.31 -6.91 -9.73
C ALA A 55 2.34 -6.92 -8.53
N TRP A 56 2.45 -5.95 -7.61
CA TRP A 56 1.65 -5.88 -6.39
C TRP A 56 0.71 -4.67 -6.35
N ARG A 57 0.41 -4.08 -7.52
CA ARG A 57 -0.58 -3.00 -7.62
C ARG A 57 -1.99 -3.55 -7.43
N PRO A 58 -2.91 -2.80 -6.81
CA PRO A 58 -2.73 -1.49 -6.17
C PRO A 58 -2.40 -1.57 -4.67
N ASP A 59 -1.95 -2.73 -4.19
CA ASP A 59 -1.68 -2.94 -2.77
C ASP A 59 -0.46 -2.13 -2.29
N CYS A 60 -0.34 -1.97 -0.96
CA CYS A 60 0.74 -1.22 -0.32
C CYS A 60 2.14 -1.69 -0.75
N ALA A 61 2.31 -3.00 -0.93
CA ALA A 61 3.55 -3.61 -1.42
C ALA A 61 3.98 -3.07 -2.79
N GLY A 62 3.06 -2.59 -3.63
CA GLY A 62 3.39 -2.00 -4.94
C GLY A 62 4.39 -0.84 -4.86
N CYS A 63 4.44 -0.14 -3.72
CA CYS A 63 5.44 0.89 -3.43
C CYS A 63 6.38 0.50 -2.28
N HIS A 64 5.86 -0.17 -1.24
CA HIS A 64 6.56 -0.36 0.04
C HIS A 64 7.12 -1.77 0.25
N ALA A 65 7.14 -2.63 -0.76
CA ALA A 65 7.61 -4.00 -0.55
C ALA A 65 9.06 -4.13 -0.05
N SER A 66 9.94 -3.20 -0.40
CA SER A 66 11.30 -3.18 0.14
C SER A 66 11.37 -2.79 1.62
N ARG A 67 10.29 -2.21 2.19
CA ARG A 67 10.15 -1.90 3.62
C ARG A 67 9.58 -3.10 4.42
N PHE A 68 9.13 -4.17 3.76
CA PHE A 68 8.56 -5.33 4.44
C PHE A 68 9.60 -6.02 5.33
N LYS A 69 9.26 -6.21 6.61
CA LYS A 69 10.08 -6.95 7.58
C LYS A 69 9.43 -8.31 7.85
N PRO A 70 10.02 -9.44 7.43
CA PRO A 70 9.41 -10.76 7.62
C PRO A 70 9.29 -11.18 9.09
N ASP A 71 10.28 -10.84 9.92
CA ASP A 71 10.41 -11.33 11.31
C ASP A 71 9.15 -11.27 12.19
N PRO A 72 8.39 -10.15 12.24
CA PRO A 72 7.15 -10.07 13.00
C PRO A 72 5.99 -10.91 12.42
N HIS A 73 6.08 -11.34 11.15
CA HIS A 73 5.00 -11.98 10.41
C HIS A 73 5.14 -13.50 10.41
N THR A 74 5.03 -14.14 11.58
CA THR A 74 5.09 -15.62 11.67
C THR A 74 3.86 -16.27 11.04
N LYS A 75 4.09 -17.28 10.19
CA LYS A 75 3.06 -18.12 9.58
C LYS A 75 2.81 -19.39 10.38
N TYR A 76 3.87 -20.11 10.76
CA TYR A 76 3.84 -21.25 11.69
C TYR A 76 5.25 -21.54 12.22
N THR A 77 5.37 -22.40 13.23
CA THR A 77 6.67 -22.73 13.86
C THR A 77 7.04 -24.22 13.87
N ASN A 78 6.14 -25.10 13.45
CA ASN A 78 6.36 -26.55 13.45
C ASN A 78 6.22 -27.12 12.02
N PRO A 79 7.19 -27.90 11.49
CA PRO A 79 8.45 -28.32 12.12
C PRO A 79 9.54 -27.25 12.15
N GLN A 80 9.38 -26.16 11.41
CA GLN A 80 10.30 -25.03 11.42
C GLN A 80 9.53 -23.71 11.39
N LYS A 81 10.15 -22.64 11.89
CA LYS A 81 9.62 -21.29 11.79
C LYS A 81 9.59 -20.85 10.33
N VAL A 82 8.39 -20.60 9.84
CA VAL A 82 8.15 -20.00 8.53
C VAL A 82 7.43 -18.67 8.75
N LEU A 83 7.89 -17.66 8.03
CA LEU A 83 7.34 -16.31 8.03
C LEU A 83 6.53 -16.11 6.76
N TYR A 84 5.53 -15.24 6.82
CA TYR A 84 4.86 -14.76 5.63
C TYR A 84 5.81 -13.91 4.79
N SER A 85 5.66 -14.02 3.48
CA SER A 85 6.30 -13.15 2.52
C SER A 85 5.47 -11.89 2.26
N VAL A 86 6.11 -10.86 1.68
CA VAL A 86 5.41 -9.66 1.20
C VAL A 86 4.35 -9.98 0.15
N ALA A 87 4.53 -11.05 -0.65
CA ALA A 87 3.54 -11.46 -1.64
C ALA A 87 2.26 -12.01 -0.98
N GLU A 88 2.38 -12.60 0.21
CA GLU A 88 1.23 -13.13 0.97
C GLU A 88 0.55 -12.04 1.80
N LEU A 89 1.26 -10.98 2.17
CA LEU A 89 0.78 -9.84 2.97
C LEU A 89 0.94 -8.51 2.21
N LYS A 90 0.53 -8.51 0.94
CA LYS A 90 0.76 -7.41 0.00
C LYS A 90 -0.01 -6.13 0.33
N ASP A 91 -1.17 -6.26 0.97
CA ASP A 91 -1.98 -5.16 1.49
C ASP A 91 -1.42 -4.56 2.78
N CYS A 92 -0.34 -5.16 3.31
CA CYS A 92 0.31 -4.82 4.56
C CYS A 92 -0.62 -4.79 5.78
N SER A 93 -1.86 -5.29 5.73
CA SER A 93 -2.79 -5.27 6.87
C SER A 93 -2.34 -6.14 8.06
N GLY A 94 -1.22 -6.83 7.93
CA GLY A 94 -0.63 -7.69 8.94
C GLY A 94 -1.10 -9.13 8.80
N ALA A 95 -0.40 -10.04 9.48
CA ALA A 95 -0.76 -11.46 9.44
C ALA A 95 -2.00 -11.73 10.32
N CYS A 96 -3.17 -11.94 9.71
CA CYS A 96 -4.39 -12.26 10.45
C CYS A 96 -4.29 -13.61 11.20
N HIS A 97 -3.58 -14.59 10.64
CA HIS A 97 -3.49 -15.94 11.20
C HIS A 97 -2.05 -16.36 11.49
N VAL A 98 -1.88 -17.14 12.56
CA VAL A 98 -0.72 -18.02 12.75
C VAL A 98 -1.25 -19.45 12.82
N TYR A 99 -0.66 -20.34 12.04
CA TYR A 99 -1.04 -21.74 11.96
C TYR A 99 -0.17 -22.61 12.87
N ARG A 100 -0.72 -23.76 13.27
CA ARG A 100 0.00 -24.76 14.06
C ARG A 100 1.23 -25.27 13.33
N ASP A 101 1.08 -25.57 12.05
CA ASP A 101 2.08 -26.23 11.22
C ASP A 101 1.86 -25.92 9.73
N SER A 102 2.66 -26.56 8.89
CA SER A 102 2.64 -26.42 7.44
C SER A 102 1.35 -26.90 6.76
N SER A 103 0.43 -27.59 7.45
CA SER A 103 -0.87 -27.98 6.87
C SER A 103 -1.79 -26.78 6.64
N LEU A 104 -1.58 -25.67 7.36
CA LEU A 104 -2.41 -24.46 7.32
C LEU A 104 -3.91 -24.71 7.62
N THR A 105 -4.25 -25.81 8.30
CA THR A 105 -5.64 -26.17 8.63
C THR A 105 -6.07 -25.70 10.01
N THR A 106 -5.13 -25.63 10.95
CA THR A 106 -5.40 -25.27 12.34
C THR A 106 -4.78 -23.92 12.66
N ILE A 107 -5.63 -22.92 12.90
CA ILE A 107 -5.20 -21.59 13.34
C ILE A 107 -4.99 -21.62 14.86
N VAL A 108 -3.81 -21.21 15.31
CA VAL A 108 -3.45 -21.11 16.74
C VAL A 108 -3.52 -19.66 17.24
N THR A 109 -3.38 -18.68 16.35
CA THR A 109 -3.55 -17.26 16.67
C THR A 109 -4.41 -16.60 15.61
N ARG A 110 -5.43 -15.85 16.04
CA ARG A 110 -6.24 -14.96 15.19
C ARG A 110 -6.03 -13.53 15.67
N ARG A 111 -5.60 -12.64 14.77
CA ARG A 111 -5.49 -11.20 15.02
C ARG A 111 -6.73 -10.50 14.46
N SER A 112 -7.14 -9.42 15.11
CA SER A 112 -8.31 -8.64 14.71
C SER A 112 -7.89 -7.39 13.95
N GLY A 113 -8.60 -7.11 12.86
CA GLY A 113 -8.42 -5.87 12.08
C GLY A 113 -7.10 -5.81 11.30
N PRO A 114 -6.89 -4.71 10.55
CA PRO A 114 -5.61 -4.42 9.95
C PRO A 114 -4.69 -3.77 10.98
N GLU A 115 -3.48 -4.31 11.10
CA GLU A 115 -2.43 -3.80 11.98
C GLU A 115 -1.66 -2.63 11.37
N HIS A 116 -1.71 -2.51 10.04
CA HIS A 116 -1.19 -1.37 9.32
C HIS A 116 -2.23 -0.78 8.39
N ARG A 117 -2.20 0.54 8.25
CA ARG A 117 -3.08 1.34 7.41
C ARG A 117 -2.26 2.37 6.64
N VAL A 118 -2.83 2.85 5.54
CA VAL A 118 -2.24 3.90 4.71
C VAL A 118 -1.99 5.21 5.49
N THR A 119 -2.73 5.42 6.58
CA THR A 119 -2.62 6.60 7.46
C THR A 119 -1.71 6.41 8.67
N ASP A 120 -1.00 5.29 8.78
CA ASP A 120 -0.17 5.03 9.96
C ASP A 120 1.18 5.77 9.85
N GLU A 121 1.66 6.32 10.98
CA GLU A 121 2.91 7.11 11.05
C GLU A 121 4.14 6.30 10.61
N ASP A 122 4.10 4.97 10.81
CA ASP A 122 5.19 4.06 10.45
C ASP A 122 5.41 3.93 8.92
N PHE A 123 4.45 4.39 8.11
CA PHE A 123 4.47 4.28 6.64
C PHE A 123 4.80 5.56 5.89
N ASP A 124 4.80 6.72 6.56
CA ASP A 124 5.28 7.99 6.01
C ASP A 124 6.80 7.93 5.67
#